data_AF-A0A954C6M6-F1
#
_entry.id   AF-A0A954C6M6-F1
#
_cell.length_a   1.000
_cell.length_b   1.000
_cell.length_c   1.000
_cell.angle_alpha   90.00
_cell.angle_beta   90.00
_cell.angle_gamma   90.00
#
_symmetry.space_group_name_H-M   'P 1'
#
loop_
_entity.id
_entity.type
_entity.pdbx_description
1 polymer ?
#
loop_
_entity_poly.entity_id
_entity_poly.type
_entity_poly.pdbx_seq_one_letter_code
_entity_poly.pdbx_strand_id
1 'polypeptide(L)'
;MSWRWVWLVVGVALLGVQSGLRGGIQARQEQAELVLPTTEGASADLSVPVLALGAFRGLVVDYLWLRAETLRRDERYVEARQLNRQICRLQPRVWITWNHLAHDLAYNVSREHSAPEARYRWIQSGISVLRDDGLRFNPRQPQLYLRLANVFEDKIGSYADDFHGSYKRWYAQELHALLGDATLEELASAPELAQHPDPGVKRLLAAFGDLEHDPVALLVDSGGLEGEALEQAFDAESAAAVTRWRTDPAWAPALLSARAAALRA
;
A
#
# COMPACT_ATOMS: atom_id res chain seq x y z
N MET A 1 18.97 -1.90 55.31
CA MET A 1 18.69 -2.32 53.92
C MET A 1 18.96 -1.12 53.00
N SER A 2 19.90 -1.21 52.05
CA SER A 2 20.22 -0.06 51.20
C SER A 2 19.04 0.26 50.29
N TRP A 3 18.67 1.54 50.18
CA TRP A 3 17.57 2.04 49.33
C TRP A 3 17.58 1.48 47.89
N ARG A 4 18.75 1.09 47.36
CA ARG A 4 18.92 0.44 46.05
C ARG A 4 18.12 -0.86 45.91
N TRP A 5 18.03 -1.66 46.97
CA TRP A 5 17.28 -2.93 46.95
C TRP A 5 15.78 -2.72 47.03
N VAL A 6 15.33 -1.69 47.75
CA VAL A 6 13.91 -1.31 47.81
C VAL A 6 13.43 -0.90 46.42
N TRP A 7 14.17 -0.04 45.72
CA TRP A 7 13.82 0.36 44.35
C TRP A 7 13.87 -0.79 43.34
N LEU A 8 14.82 -1.73 43.49
CA LEU A 8 14.87 -2.94 42.65
C LEU A 8 13.64 -3.83 42.83
N VAL A 9 13.24 -4.09 44.07
CA VAL A 9 12.04 -4.90 44.37
C VAL A 9 10.78 -4.21 43.86
N VAL A 10 10.66 -2.89 44.04
CA VAL A 10 9.54 -2.11 43.50
C VAL A 10 9.50 -2.19 41.97
N GLY A 11 10.64 -2.05 41.29
CA GLY A 11 10.72 -2.17 39.84
C GLY A 11 10.29 -3.55 39.32
N VAL A 12 10.76 -4.62 39.96
CA VAL A 12 10.37 -6.01 39.60
C VAL A 12 8.89 -6.24 39.86
N ALA A 13 8.35 -5.74 40.98
CA ALA A 13 6.92 -5.84 41.29
C ALA A 13 6.06 -5.11 40.25
N LEU A 14 6.45 -3.91 39.82
CA LEU A 14 5.76 -3.16 38.77
C LEU A 14 5.77 -3.89 37.42
N LEU A 15 6.90 -4.50 37.04
CA LEU A 15 6.99 -5.33 35.83
C LEU A 15 6.09 -6.58 35.91
N GLY A 16 6.01 -7.22 37.08
CA GLY A 16 5.12 -8.36 37.33
C GLY A 16 3.64 -7.98 37.19
N VAL A 17 3.22 -6.85 37.77
CA VAL A 17 1.85 -6.31 37.62
C VAL A 17 1.56 -5.97 36.16
N GLN A 18 2.50 -5.32 35.46
CA GLN A 18 2.36 -5.01 34.04
C GLN A 18 2.20 -6.28 33.19
N SER A 19 2.95 -7.35 33.48
CA SER A 19 2.84 -8.62 32.79
C SER A 19 1.48 -9.30 33.02
N GLY A 20 0.94 -9.25 34.23
CA GLY A 20 -0.38 -9.81 34.55
C GLY A 20 -1.53 -9.07 33.87
N LEU A 21 -1.42 -7.75 33.71
CA LEU A 21 -2.45 -6.92 33.06
C LEU A 21 -2.42 -7.01 31.53
N ARG A 22 -1.29 -7.40 30.92
CA ARG A 22 -1.13 -7.48 29.46
C ARG A 22 -2.17 -8.36 28.78
N GLY A 23 -2.44 -9.56 29.33
CA GLY A 23 -3.38 -10.50 28.72
C GLY A 23 -4.80 -9.95 28.60
N GLY A 24 -5.29 -9.27 29.65
CA GLY A 24 -6.63 -8.66 29.64
C GLY A 24 -6.72 -7.45 28.71
N ILE A 25 -5.65 -6.66 28.59
CA ILE A 25 -5.59 -5.53 27.66
C ILE A 25 -5.54 -6.03 26.22
N GLN A 26 -4.74 -7.06 25.94
CA GLN A 26 -4.63 -7.68 24.62
C GLN A 26 -5.98 -8.23 24.16
N ALA A 27 -6.66 -9.02 24.99
CA ALA A 27 -7.97 -9.58 24.65
C ALA A 27 -9.02 -8.50 24.34
N ARG A 28 -9.02 -7.39 25.09
CA ARG A 28 -9.90 -6.24 24.81
C ARG A 28 -9.50 -5.51 23.53
N GLN A 29 -8.21 -5.42 23.23
CA GLN A 29 -7.73 -4.87 21.97
C GLN A 29 -8.13 -5.75 20.79
N GLU A 30 -8.06 -7.08 20.91
CA GLU A 30 -8.48 -8.02 19.87
C GLU A 30 -9.98 -7.89 19.60
N GLN A 31 -10.80 -7.89 20.65
CA GLN A 31 -12.26 -7.71 20.55
C GLN A 31 -12.64 -6.37 19.90
N ALA A 32 -11.86 -5.32 20.13
CA ALA A 32 -12.07 -4.01 19.55
C ALA A 32 -11.37 -3.82 18.19
N GLU A 33 -10.74 -4.87 17.63
CA GLU A 33 -9.93 -4.84 16.40
C GLU A 33 -8.80 -3.77 16.46
N LEU A 34 -8.35 -3.51 17.69
CA LEU A 34 -7.23 -2.64 18.05
C LEU A 34 -5.90 -3.41 18.12
N VAL A 35 -5.84 -4.66 17.65
CA VAL A 35 -4.56 -5.34 17.37
C VAL A 35 -4.11 -4.98 15.97
N LEU A 36 -2.83 -4.66 15.80
CA LEU A 36 -2.30 -4.39 14.46
C LEU A 36 -2.55 -5.64 13.64
N PRO A 37 -3.05 -5.55 12.39
CA PRO A 37 -3.12 -6.72 11.54
C PRO A 37 -1.71 -7.31 11.50
N THR A 38 -1.51 -8.46 12.15
CA THR A 38 -0.38 -9.35 11.88
C THR A 38 -0.66 -9.92 10.53
N THR A 39 -0.52 -9.10 9.49
CA THR A 39 -0.32 -9.62 8.16
C THR A 39 0.89 -10.52 8.26
N GLU A 40 0.71 -11.80 7.96
CA GLU A 40 1.77 -12.62 7.38
C GLU A 40 2.51 -11.70 6.37
N GLY A 41 3.69 -11.20 6.73
CA GLY A 41 4.43 -10.21 5.92
C GLY A 41 4.52 -8.78 6.47
N ALA A 42 3.97 -8.44 7.64
CA ALA A 42 4.51 -7.33 8.44
C ALA A 42 5.86 -7.83 8.97
N SER A 43 6.91 -7.63 8.17
CA SER A 43 8.26 -8.07 8.48
C SER A 43 8.59 -7.74 9.94
N ALA A 44 9.36 -8.61 10.58
CA ALA A 44 9.86 -8.42 11.94
C ALA A 44 10.44 -7.00 12.20
N ASP A 45 10.82 -6.28 11.13
CA ASP A 45 11.18 -4.86 11.11
C ASP A 45 10.18 -3.89 11.73
N LEU A 46 8.87 -4.14 11.67
CA LEU A 46 7.86 -3.22 12.22
C LEU A 46 7.54 -3.52 13.68
N SER A 47 7.50 -4.80 14.04
CA SER A 47 7.09 -5.25 15.38
C SER A 47 8.22 -5.12 16.39
N VAL A 48 9.48 -5.36 16.00
CA VAL A 48 10.63 -5.33 16.91
C VAL A 48 10.90 -3.93 17.47
N PRO A 49 10.98 -2.84 16.68
CA PRO A 49 11.24 -1.50 17.23
C PRO A 49 10.06 -0.97 18.06
N VAL A 50 8.83 -1.23 17.63
CA VAL A 50 7.62 -0.82 18.36
C VAL A 50 7.53 -1.52 19.72
N LEU A 51 7.84 -2.81 19.76
CA LEU A 51 7.82 -3.61 20.98
C LEU A 51 9.02 -3.30 21.90
N ALA A 52 10.21 -3.09 21.32
CA ALA A 52 11.43 -2.82 22.08
C ALA A 52 11.45 -1.43 22.72
N LEU A 53 10.91 -0.41 22.04
CA LEU A 53 10.93 0.96 22.55
C LEU A 53 9.84 1.24 23.58
N GLY A 54 8.72 0.50 23.54
CA GLY A 54 7.62 0.67 24.49
C GLY A 54 7.20 2.14 24.65
N ALA A 55 7.28 2.65 25.89
CA ALA A 55 6.92 4.04 26.21
C ALA A 55 7.89 5.10 25.63
N PHE A 56 9.15 4.73 25.34
CA PHE A 56 10.15 5.66 24.78
C PHE A 56 9.94 5.94 23.29
N ARG A 57 9.03 5.21 22.65
CA ARG A 57 8.72 5.37 21.23
C ARG A 57 8.27 6.79 20.87
N GLY A 58 7.58 7.49 21.78
CA GLY A 58 7.20 8.90 21.58
C GLY A 58 8.41 9.81 21.42
N LEU A 59 9.38 9.72 22.34
CA LEU A 59 10.60 10.54 22.30
C LEU A 59 11.43 10.30 21.04
N VAL A 60 11.53 9.05 20.60
CA VAL A 60 12.22 8.71 19.35
C VAL A 60 11.51 9.35 18.16
N VAL A 61 10.19 9.28 18.12
CA VAL A 61 9.39 9.91 17.06
C VAL A 61 9.56 11.42 17.06
N ASP A 62 9.53 12.07 18.23
CA ASP A 62 9.72 13.52 18.33
C ASP A 62 11.10 13.94 17.79
N TYR A 63 12.16 13.22 18.16
CA TYR A 63 13.50 13.44 17.61
C TYR A 63 13.55 13.25 16.08
N LEU A 64 12.92 12.19 15.56
CA LEU A 64 12.86 11.94 14.12
C LEU A 64 12.11 13.05 13.39
N TRP A 65 11.04 13.60 13.96
CA TRP A 65 10.32 14.74 13.41
C TRP A 65 11.21 15.98 13.30
N LEU A 66 11.91 16.35 14.38
CA LEU A 66 12.85 17.47 14.39
C LEU A 66 13.93 17.30 13.31
N ARG A 67 14.46 16.09 13.16
CA ARG A 67 15.48 15.78 12.15
C ARG A 67 14.91 15.81 10.73
N ALA A 68 13.73 15.26 10.51
CA ALA A 68 13.06 15.27 9.21
C ALA A 68 12.75 16.71 8.77
N GLU A 69 12.29 17.56 9.69
CA GLU A 69 12.04 18.97 9.42
C GLU A 69 13.33 19.74 9.11
N THR A 70 14.44 19.43 9.78
CA THR A 70 15.76 20.00 9.45
C THR A 70 16.18 19.61 8.03
N LEU A 71 16.10 18.33 7.69
CA LEU A 71 16.42 17.84 6.34
C LEU A 71 15.52 18.48 5.27
N ARG A 72 14.23 18.66 5.55
CA ARG A 72 13.29 19.33 4.64
C ARG A 72 13.70 20.78 4.37
N ARG A 73 14.12 21.52 5.41
CA ARG A 73 14.63 22.90 5.28
C ARG A 73 15.92 22.98 4.49
N ASP A 74 16.77 21.95 4.59
CA ASP A 74 17.99 21.80 3.81
C ASP A 74 17.72 21.27 2.38
N GLU A 75 16.45 21.21 1.94
CA GLU A 75 16.01 20.70 0.62
C GLU A 75 16.35 19.21 0.38
N ARG A 76 16.68 18.47 1.45
CA ARG A 76 16.99 17.02 1.43
C ARG A 76 15.72 16.19 1.55
N TYR A 77 14.83 16.35 0.58
CA TYR A 77 13.46 15.79 0.62
C TYR A 77 13.42 14.26 0.64
N VAL A 78 14.37 13.58 0.00
CA VAL A 78 14.41 12.11 -0.05
C VAL A 78 14.73 11.53 1.32
N GLU A 79 15.70 12.10 2.02
CA GLU A 79 16.07 11.70 3.38
C GLU A 79 15.01 12.11 4.40
N ALA A 80 14.41 13.31 4.24
CA ALA A 80 13.28 13.73 5.06
C ALA A 80 12.10 12.74 4.92
N ARG A 81 11.77 12.33 3.69
CA ARG A 81 10.75 11.29 3.43
C ARG A 81 11.09 9.98 4.12
N GLN A 82 12.35 9.56 4.10
CA GLN A 82 12.77 8.30 4.74
C GLN A 82 12.51 8.33 6.25
N LEU A 83 12.88 9.42 6.93
CA LEU A 83 12.60 9.58 8.36
C LEU A 83 11.10 9.65 8.64
N ASN A 84 10.33 10.38 7.83
CA ASN A 84 8.89 10.44 8.01
C ASN A 84 8.21 9.06 7.80
N ARG A 85 8.68 8.24 6.85
CA ARG A 85 8.19 6.85 6.72
C ARG A 85 8.54 6.01 7.95
N GLN A 86 9.71 6.22 8.56
CA GLN A 86 10.04 5.56 9.83
C GLN A 86 9.11 6.00 10.96
N ILE A 87 8.75 7.28 11.03
CA ILE A 87 7.79 7.79 12.00
C ILE A 87 6.42 7.12 11.83
N CYS A 88 5.90 7.05 10.61
CA CYS A 88 4.65 6.35 10.31
C CYS A 88 4.71 4.86 10.71
N ARG A 89 5.83 4.18 10.43
CA ARG A 89 6.06 2.78 10.82
C ARG A 89 6.17 2.57 12.32
N LEU A 90 6.72 3.54 13.05
CA LEU A 90 6.71 3.53 14.51
C LEU A 90 5.28 3.77 15.01
N GLN A 91 4.52 4.69 14.40
CA GLN A 91 3.16 5.11 14.78
C GLN A 91 2.05 4.63 13.81
N PRO A 92 1.90 3.33 13.50
CA PRO A 92 1.05 2.89 12.39
C PRO A 92 -0.44 3.22 12.58
N ARG A 93 -0.94 3.28 13.82
CA ARG A 93 -2.32 3.66 14.15
C ARG A 93 -2.59 5.16 14.27
N VAL A 94 -1.54 5.98 14.25
CA VAL A 94 -1.71 7.43 14.33
C VAL A 94 -1.90 7.93 12.90
N TRP A 95 -3.15 7.85 12.44
CA TRP A 95 -3.53 8.24 11.08
C TRP A 95 -3.02 9.63 10.66
N ILE A 96 -2.89 10.54 11.62
CA ILE A 96 -2.38 11.90 11.39
C ILE A 96 -0.96 11.89 10.79
N THR A 97 -0.11 10.93 11.18
CA THR A 97 1.26 10.84 10.63
C THR A 97 1.27 10.50 9.14
N TRP A 98 0.44 9.52 8.74
CA TRP A 98 0.24 9.14 7.34
C TRP A 98 -0.35 10.29 6.53
N ASN A 99 -1.38 10.95 7.07
CA ASN A 99 -2.00 12.11 6.45
C ASN A 99 -1.00 13.27 6.25
N HIS A 100 -0.19 13.56 7.27
CA HIS A 100 0.83 14.60 7.20
C HIS A 100 1.87 14.28 6.14
N LEU A 101 2.46 13.07 6.17
CA LEU A 101 3.47 12.67 5.19
C LEU A 101 2.90 12.71 3.76
N ALA A 102 1.71 12.17 3.54
CA ALA A 102 1.10 12.18 2.23
C ALA A 102 0.84 13.61 1.73
N HIS A 103 0.35 14.49 2.60
CA HIS A 103 0.15 15.90 2.25
C HIS A 103 1.46 16.61 1.96
N ASP A 104 2.50 16.40 2.77
CA ASP A 104 3.80 17.02 2.58
C ASP A 104 4.42 16.61 1.24
N LEU A 105 4.37 15.32 0.88
CA LEU A 105 4.87 14.83 -0.40
C LEU A 105 4.04 15.36 -1.57
N ALA A 106 2.72 15.20 -1.49
CA ALA A 106 1.84 15.52 -2.61
C ALA A 106 1.69 17.02 -2.86
N TYR A 107 1.76 17.87 -1.83
CA TYR A 107 1.51 19.31 -1.97
C TYR A 107 2.73 20.18 -1.73
N ASN A 108 3.47 19.97 -0.64
CA ASN A 108 4.59 20.85 -0.28
C ASN A 108 5.81 20.52 -1.13
N VAL A 109 6.35 19.30 -1.01
CA VAL A 109 7.55 18.86 -1.72
C VAL A 109 7.32 18.86 -3.23
N SER A 110 6.16 18.40 -3.71
CA SER A 110 5.87 18.45 -5.15
C SER A 110 5.92 19.89 -5.69
N ARG A 111 5.51 20.90 -4.93
CA ARG A 111 5.52 22.29 -5.39
C ARG A 111 6.93 22.85 -5.56
N GLU A 112 7.89 22.38 -4.77
CA GLU A 112 9.29 22.83 -4.82
C GLU A 112 10.01 22.39 -6.10
N HIS A 113 9.47 21.41 -6.83
CA HIS A 113 10.04 20.95 -8.08
C HIS A 113 9.41 21.64 -9.29
N SER A 114 10.22 22.09 -10.26
CA SER A 114 9.75 22.72 -11.49
C SER A 114 9.45 21.72 -12.61
N ALA A 115 10.10 20.55 -12.63
CA ALA A 115 9.89 19.53 -13.64
C ALA A 115 8.62 18.71 -13.34
N PRO A 116 7.68 18.56 -14.30
CA PRO A 116 6.42 17.87 -14.08
C PRO A 116 6.61 16.39 -13.69
N GLU A 117 7.63 15.71 -14.22
CA GLU A 117 7.94 14.32 -13.89
C GLU A 117 8.40 14.18 -12.44
N ALA A 118 9.20 15.13 -11.95
CA ALA A 118 9.64 15.15 -10.56
C ALA A 118 8.45 15.41 -9.62
N ARG A 119 7.60 16.41 -9.94
CA ARG A 119 6.37 16.69 -9.19
C ARG A 119 5.46 15.47 -9.10
N TYR A 120 5.22 14.82 -10.24
CA TYR A 120 4.33 13.68 -10.35
C TYR A 120 4.81 12.50 -9.51
N ARG A 121 6.13 12.23 -9.48
CA ARG A 121 6.71 11.19 -8.60
C ARG A 121 6.44 11.45 -7.12
N TRP A 122 6.44 12.69 -6.68
CA TRP A 122 6.11 13.04 -5.29
C TRP A 122 4.60 12.97 -5.00
N ILE A 123 3.75 13.38 -5.96
CA ILE A 123 2.30 13.20 -5.89
C ILE A 123 1.96 11.71 -5.75
N GLN A 124 2.51 10.86 -6.63
CA GLN A 124 2.36 9.41 -6.59
C GLN A 124 2.89 8.81 -5.28
N SER A 125 4.01 9.33 -4.75
CA SER A 125 4.51 8.91 -3.43
C SER A 125 3.52 9.25 -2.29
N GLY A 126 2.81 10.38 -2.38
CA GLY A 126 1.76 10.73 -1.41
C GLY A 126 0.55 9.81 -1.50
N ILE A 127 0.12 9.48 -2.73
CA ILE A 127 -0.95 8.50 -3.01
C ILE A 127 -0.57 7.13 -2.43
N SER A 128 0.64 6.63 -2.72
CA SER A 128 1.10 5.32 -2.24
C SER A 128 1.15 5.24 -0.71
N VAL A 129 1.60 6.31 -0.05
CA VAL A 129 1.63 6.37 1.43
C VAL A 129 0.24 6.21 2.03
N LEU A 130 -0.81 6.75 1.40
CA LEU A 130 -2.18 6.60 1.88
C LEU A 130 -2.77 5.24 1.51
N ARG A 131 -2.70 4.88 0.22
CA ARG A 131 -3.34 3.69 -0.35
C ARG A 131 -2.72 2.40 0.18
N ASP A 132 -1.39 2.30 0.14
CA ASP A 132 -0.68 1.03 0.36
C ASP A 132 -0.37 0.79 1.85
N ASP A 133 -0.10 1.86 2.58
CA ASP A 133 0.29 1.81 3.98
C ASP A 133 -0.80 2.39 4.92
N GLY A 134 -1.15 3.67 4.77
CA GLY A 134 -1.99 4.40 5.71
C GLY A 134 -3.37 3.79 5.93
N LEU A 135 -4.09 3.49 4.85
CA LEU A 135 -5.40 2.84 4.86
C LEU A 135 -5.32 1.38 5.31
N ARG A 136 -4.23 0.67 4.98
CA ARG A 136 -4.00 -0.69 5.48
C ARG A 136 -3.92 -0.74 7.01
N PHE A 137 -3.23 0.22 7.63
CA PHE A 137 -3.14 0.30 9.09
C PHE A 137 -4.33 1.02 9.76
N ASN A 138 -5.10 1.81 9.01
CA ASN A 138 -6.22 2.62 9.51
C ASN A 138 -7.46 2.53 8.59
N PRO A 139 -8.03 1.33 8.34
CA PRO A 139 -9.04 1.11 7.31
C PRO A 139 -10.38 1.81 7.60
N ARG A 140 -10.64 2.16 8.85
CA ARG A 140 -11.88 2.85 9.27
C ARG A 140 -11.71 4.37 9.41
N GLN A 141 -10.56 4.93 9.00
CA GLN A 141 -10.30 6.36 9.18
C GLN A 141 -10.77 7.18 7.98
N PRO A 142 -11.93 7.87 8.05
CA PRO A 142 -12.49 8.61 6.90
C PRO A 142 -11.57 9.72 6.40
N GLN A 143 -10.77 10.32 7.30
CA GLN A 143 -9.86 11.41 6.94
C GLN A 143 -8.74 10.98 5.98
N LEU A 144 -8.34 9.70 5.99
CA LEU A 144 -7.35 9.20 5.03
C LEU A 144 -7.95 9.02 3.63
N TYR A 145 -9.19 8.54 3.55
CA TYR A 145 -9.94 8.49 2.29
C TYR A 145 -10.16 9.89 1.73
N LEU A 146 -10.57 10.84 2.56
CA LEU A 146 -10.75 12.23 2.15
C LEU A 146 -9.43 12.84 1.66
N ARG A 147 -8.32 12.61 2.36
CA ARG A 147 -7.01 13.09 1.89
C ARG A 147 -6.66 12.49 0.52
N LEU A 148 -6.88 11.18 0.34
CA LEU A 148 -6.59 10.52 -0.92
C LEU A 148 -7.45 11.10 -2.05
N ALA A 149 -8.75 11.30 -1.81
CA ALA A 149 -9.65 11.97 -2.73
C ALA A 149 -9.18 13.38 -3.08
N ASN A 150 -8.79 14.18 -2.09
CA ASN A 150 -8.28 15.54 -2.32
C ASN A 150 -7.00 15.54 -3.16
N VAL A 151 -6.08 14.59 -2.96
CA VAL A 151 -4.88 14.48 -3.81
C VAL A 151 -5.28 14.20 -5.25
N PHE A 152 -6.20 13.26 -5.48
CA PHE A 152 -6.71 12.99 -6.82
C PHE A 152 -7.42 14.20 -7.43
N GLU A 153 -8.28 14.87 -6.67
CA GLU A 153 -9.01 16.05 -7.14
C GLU A 153 -8.05 17.20 -7.43
N ASP A 154 -7.33 17.69 -6.43
CA ASP A 154 -6.55 18.93 -6.51
C ASP A 154 -5.39 18.81 -7.49
N LYS A 155 -4.72 17.65 -7.50
CA LYS A 155 -3.50 17.47 -8.28
C LYS A 155 -3.76 16.89 -9.65
N ILE A 156 -4.65 15.91 -9.77
CA ILE A 156 -4.85 15.18 -11.04
C ILE A 156 -6.13 15.64 -11.73
N GLY A 157 -7.27 15.69 -11.06
CA GLY A 157 -8.59 15.91 -11.66
C GLY A 157 -8.87 17.38 -12.01
N SER A 158 -8.41 18.30 -11.18
CA SER A 158 -8.62 19.73 -11.30
C SER A 158 -7.71 20.39 -12.36
N TYR A 159 -7.81 21.71 -12.47
CA TYR A 159 -6.99 22.58 -13.31
C TYR A 159 -6.04 23.47 -12.48
N ALA A 160 -5.97 23.24 -11.15
CA ALA A 160 -5.27 24.11 -10.22
C ALA A 160 -3.74 23.98 -10.25
N ASP A 161 -3.19 22.84 -10.68
CA ASP A 161 -1.74 22.64 -10.84
C ASP A 161 -1.33 22.89 -12.30
N ASP A 162 -0.28 23.67 -12.54
CA ASP A 162 0.15 24.06 -13.89
C ASP A 162 0.39 22.87 -14.84
N PHE A 163 0.77 21.72 -14.28
CA PHE A 163 1.05 20.51 -15.05
C PHE A 163 -0.06 19.45 -14.98
N HIS A 164 -1.26 19.82 -14.53
CA HIS A 164 -2.39 18.89 -14.39
C HIS A 164 -2.67 18.08 -15.68
N GLY A 165 -2.47 18.69 -16.86
CA GLY A 165 -2.68 18.03 -18.15
C GLY A 165 -1.69 16.89 -18.41
N SER A 166 -0.45 17.00 -17.93
CA SER A 166 0.52 15.91 -17.99
C SER A 166 0.18 14.80 -17.01
N TYR A 167 -0.23 15.16 -15.78
CA TYR A 167 -0.61 14.15 -14.78
C TYR A 167 -1.84 13.35 -15.19
N LYS A 168 -2.87 13.98 -15.77
CA LYS A 168 -4.04 13.29 -16.33
C LYS A 168 -3.63 12.30 -17.42
N ARG A 169 -2.74 12.71 -18.33
CA ARG A 169 -2.25 11.83 -19.41
C ARG A 169 -1.46 10.64 -18.87
N TRP A 170 -0.50 10.87 -17.98
CA TRP A 170 0.29 9.79 -17.39
C TRP A 170 -0.58 8.85 -16.55
N TYR A 171 -1.50 9.38 -15.75
CA TYR A 171 -2.41 8.55 -14.97
C TYR A 171 -3.36 7.74 -15.87
N ALA A 172 -3.86 8.35 -16.96
CA ALA A 172 -4.66 7.63 -17.94
C ALA A 172 -3.85 6.54 -18.66
N GLN A 173 -2.57 6.77 -18.96
CA GLN A 173 -1.67 5.76 -19.54
C GLN A 173 -1.41 4.62 -18.57
N GLU A 174 -1.16 4.90 -17.29
CA GLU A 174 -1.04 3.89 -16.24
C GLU A 174 -2.33 3.07 -16.15
N LEU A 175 -3.49 3.72 -16.02
CA LEU A 175 -4.78 3.04 -15.96
C LEU A 175 -5.07 2.25 -17.23
N HIS A 176 -4.76 2.75 -18.43
CA HIS A 176 -5.00 2.04 -19.67
C HIS A 176 -4.06 0.83 -19.83
N ALA A 177 -2.79 0.96 -19.46
CA ALA A 177 -1.87 -0.18 -19.45
C ALA A 177 -2.35 -1.29 -18.50
N LEU A 178 -2.99 -0.90 -17.40
CA LEU A 178 -3.46 -1.82 -16.36
C LEU A 178 -4.84 -2.39 -16.66
N LEU A 179 -5.78 -1.58 -17.12
CA LEU A 179 -7.20 -1.94 -17.29
C LEU A 179 -7.55 -2.28 -18.74
N GLY A 180 -6.70 -1.92 -19.71
CA GLY A 180 -6.98 -2.03 -21.13
C GLY A 180 -8.22 -1.22 -21.52
N ASP A 181 -9.10 -1.85 -22.30
CA ASP A 181 -10.39 -1.29 -22.73
C ASP A 181 -11.55 -1.67 -21.79
N ALA A 182 -11.26 -2.13 -20.57
CA ALA A 182 -12.29 -2.52 -19.62
C ALA A 182 -13.20 -1.34 -19.24
N THR A 183 -14.50 -1.55 -19.35
CA THR A 183 -15.54 -0.60 -18.96
C THR A 183 -15.70 -0.51 -17.45
N LEU A 184 -16.30 0.58 -16.96
CA LEU A 184 -16.58 0.75 -15.54
C LEU A 184 -17.57 -0.33 -15.04
N GLU A 185 -18.53 -0.74 -15.87
CA GLU A 185 -19.44 -1.85 -15.55
C GLU A 185 -18.69 -3.18 -15.40
N GLU A 186 -17.73 -3.47 -16.27
CA GLU A 186 -16.87 -4.67 -16.16
C GLU A 186 -15.99 -4.63 -14.91
N LEU A 187 -15.44 -3.46 -14.56
CA LEU A 187 -14.66 -3.28 -13.34
C LEU A 187 -15.51 -3.41 -12.06
N ALA A 188 -16.73 -2.88 -12.06
CA ALA A 188 -17.64 -2.95 -10.92
C ALA A 188 -18.24 -4.35 -10.72
N SER A 189 -18.33 -5.15 -11.80
CA SER A 189 -18.81 -6.54 -11.76
C SER A 189 -17.67 -7.55 -11.55
N ALA A 190 -16.40 -7.12 -11.60
CA ALA A 190 -15.26 -7.95 -11.31
C ALA A 190 -15.27 -8.41 -9.84
N PRO A 191 -15.20 -9.72 -9.55
CA PRO A 191 -15.13 -10.19 -8.17
C PRO A 191 -13.85 -9.69 -7.48
N GLU A 192 -13.96 -9.19 -6.25
CA GLU A 192 -12.81 -8.88 -5.39
C GLU A 192 -12.02 -10.16 -5.07
N LEU A 193 -11.10 -10.53 -5.95
CA LEU A 193 -10.36 -11.79 -5.88
C LEU A 193 -9.31 -11.84 -4.75
N ALA A 194 -9.13 -10.75 -4.00
CA ALA A 194 -8.18 -10.69 -2.91
C ALA A 194 -8.61 -11.48 -1.66
N GLN A 195 -9.90 -11.87 -1.54
CA GLN A 195 -10.36 -12.62 -0.36
C GLN A 195 -11.12 -13.90 -0.72
N HIS A 196 -11.76 -14.01 -1.90
CA HIS A 196 -12.39 -15.25 -2.36
C HIS A 196 -12.38 -15.38 -3.89
N PRO A 197 -11.40 -16.10 -4.47
CA PRO A 197 -11.48 -16.47 -5.89
C PRO A 197 -12.70 -17.35 -6.14
N ASP A 198 -13.54 -16.98 -7.10
CA ASP A 198 -14.57 -17.86 -7.66
C ASP A 198 -13.92 -19.23 -8.02
N PRO A 199 -14.56 -20.38 -7.71
CA PRO A 199 -14.04 -21.70 -8.07
C PRO A 199 -13.68 -21.86 -9.56
N GLY A 200 -14.35 -21.15 -10.47
CA GLY A 200 -13.99 -21.07 -11.89
C GLY A 200 -12.66 -20.36 -12.13
N VAL A 201 -12.44 -19.21 -11.48
CA VAL A 201 -11.17 -18.47 -11.58
C VAL A 201 -10.01 -19.27 -10.97
N LYS A 202 -10.22 -19.97 -9.85
CA LYS A 202 -9.19 -20.87 -9.31
C LYS A 202 -8.77 -21.96 -10.30
N ARG A 203 -9.74 -22.56 -10.99
CA ARG A 203 -9.48 -23.61 -11.99
C ARG A 203 -8.72 -23.06 -13.18
N LEU A 204 -9.10 -21.87 -13.65
CA LEU A 204 -8.43 -21.20 -14.76
C LEU A 204 -6.98 -20.82 -14.39
N LEU A 205 -6.76 -20.22 -13.22
CA LEU A 205 -5.39 -19.90 -12.76
C LEU A 205 -4.54 -21.14 -12.53
N ALA A 206 -5.12 -22.23 -11.99
CA ALA A 206 -4.41 -23.50 -11.85
C ALA A 206 -4.02 -24.10 -13.21
N ALA A 207 -4.91 -24.01 -14.21
CA ALA A 207 -4.63 -24.49 -15.56
C ALA A 207 -3.52 -23.71 -16.27
N PHE A 208 -3.35 -22.42 -15.96
CA PHE A 208 -2.23 -21.61 -16.46
C PHE A 208 -0.95 -21.78 -15.62
N GLY A 209 -1.06 -22.12 -14.33
CA GLY A 209 0.09 -22.27 -13.43
C GLY A 209 1.01 -23.45 -13.75
N ASP A 210 0.55 -24.41 -14.55
CA ASP A 210 1.36 -25.53 -15.05
C ASP A 210 2.21 -25.16 -16.29
N LEU A 211 2.04 -23.95 -16.84
CA LEU A 211 2.77 -23.47 -18.01
C LEU A 211 4.09 -22.79 -17.63
N GLU A 212 4.96 -22.61 -18.63
CA GLU A 212 6.24 -21.92 -18.46
C GLU A 212 6.07 -20.43 -18.08
N HIS A 213 5.00 -19.80 -18.56
CA HIS A 213 4.71 -18.39 -18.27
C HIS A 213 3.95 -18.23 -16.96
N ASP A 214 4.35 -17.21 -16.18
CA ASP A 214 3.60 -16.83 -14.97
C ASP A 214 2.13 -16.55 -15.34
N PRO A 215 1.16 -17.17 -14.66
CA PRO A 215 -0.24 -17.10 -15.05
C PRO A 215 -0.82 -15.68 -14.94
N VAL A 216 -0.29 -14.83 -14.04
CA VAL A 216 -0.74 -13.43 -13.93
C VAL A 216 -0.18 -12.61 -15.08
N ALA A 217 1.11 -12.73 -15.38
CA ALA A 217 1.74 -12.07 -16.52
C ALA A 217 1.09 -12.50 -17.84
N LEU A 218 0.90 -13.82 -18.03
CA LEU A 218 0.28 -14.38 -19.23
C LEU A 218 -1.13 -13.83 -19.46
N LEU A 219 -1.95 -13.76 -18.40
CA LEU A 219 -3.28 -13.16 -18.49
C LEU A 219 -3.21 -11.68 -18.87
N VAL A 220 -2.37 -10.89 -18.17
CA VAL A 220 -2.25 -9.45 -18.43
C VAL A 220 -1.80 -9.17 -19.86
N ASP A 221 -0.75 -9.84 -20.30
CA ASP A 221 -0.08 -9.58 -21.58
C ASP A 221 -0.85 -10.14 -22.78
N SER A 222 -1.63 -11.22 -22.60
CA SER A 222 -2.47 -11.77 -23.68
C SER A 222 -3.78 -11.00 -23.90
N GLY A 223 -4.20 -10.15 -22.96
CA GLY A 223 -5.53 -9.54 -22.92
C GLY A 223 -5.93 -8.77 -24.19
N GLY A 224 -4.97 -8.28 -24.97
CA GLY A 224 -5.20 -7.57 -26.24
C GLY A 224 -4.59 -8.22 -27.49
N LEU A 225 -3.98 -9.42 -27.37
CA LEU A 225 -3.33 -10.11 -28.48
C LEU A 225 -4.26 -11.16 -29.09
N GLU A 226 -4.29 -11.23 -30.43
CA GLU A 226 -5.11 -12.18 -31.19
C GLU A 226 -4.32 -12.80 -32.36
N GLY A 227 -4.72 -14.03 -32.73
CA GLY A 227 -4.18 -14.75 -33.88
C GLY A 227 -2.65 -14.82 -33.87
N GLU A 228 -2.05 -14.42 -34.99
CA GLU A 228 -0.60 -14.49 -35.21
C GLU A 228 0.20 -13.65 -34.20
N ALA A 229 -0.36 -12.55 -33.67
CA ALA A 229 0.30 -11.72 -32.66
C ALA A 229 0.39 -12.43 -31.30
N LEU A 230 -0.58 -13.29 -30.98
CA LEU A 230 -0.56 -14.10 -29.76
C LEU A 230 0.46 -15.24 -29.88
N GLU A 231 0.51 -15.89 -31.04
CA GLU A 231 1.45 -16.97 -31.34
C GLU A 231 2.91 -16.50 -31.44
N GLN A 232 3.14 -15.23 -31.77
CA GLN A 232 4.47 -14.62 -31.75
C GLN A 232 4.91 -14.16 -30.35
N ALA A 233 3.97 -13.83 -29.47
CA ALA A 233 4.25 -13.30 -28.14
C ALA A 233 4.54 -14.38 -27.09
N PHE A 234 3.98 -15.58 -27.25
CA PHE A 234 4.10 -16.67 -26.29
C PHE A 234 4.47 -17.99 -26.96
N ASP A 235 4.91 -18.97 -26.17
CA ASP A 235 5.11 -20.33 -26.65
C ASP A 235 3.77 -20.97 -27.11
N ALA A 236 3.87 -22.01 -27.92
CA ALA A 236 2.70 -22.64 -28.54
C ALA A 236 1.70 -23.20 -27.51
N GLU A 237 2.17 -23.64 -26.34
CA GLU A 237 1.32 -24.19 -25.29
C GLU A 237 0.55 -23.07 -24.58
N SER A 238 1.24 -21.98 -24.26
CA SER A 238 0.64 -20.78 -23.66
C SER A 238 -0.35 -20.08 -24.59
N ALA A 239 -0.02 -19.92 -25.88
CA ALA A 239 -0.91 -19.35 -26.88
C ALA A 239 -2.18 -20.22 -27.10
N ALA A 240 -2.02 -21.54 -27.10
CA ALA A 240 -3.14 -22.48 -27.18
C ALA A 240 -4.01 -22.44 -25.92
N ALA A 241 -3.40 -22.32 -24.73
CA ALA A 241 -4.12 -22.20 -23.47
C ALA A 241 -4.93 -20.90 -23.41
N VAL A 242 -4.34 -19.76 -23.79
CA VAL A 242 -5.06 -18.48 -23.88
C VAL A 242 -6.26 -18.60 -24.82
N THR A 243 -6.06 -19.12 -26.03
CA THR A 243 -7.14 -19.30 -27.01
C THR A 243 -8.26 -20.19 -26.49
N ARG A 244 -7.92 -21.29 -25.81
CA ARG A 244 -8.87 -22.25 -25.24
C ARG A 244 -9.72 -21.63 -24.14
N TRP A 245 -9.11 -20.88 -23.23
CA TRP A 245 -9.77 -20.37 -22.04
C TRP A 245 -10.42 -19.00 -22.24
N ARG A 246 -10.09 -18.27 -23.32
CA ARG A 246 -10.68 -16.97 -23.64
C ARG A 246 -12.21 -16.97 -23.78
N THR A 247 -12.79 -18.11 -24.16
CA THR A 247 -14.25 -18.28 -24.27
C THR A 247 -14.90 -18.73 -22.95
N ASP A 248 -14.14 -19.04 -21.91
CA ASP A 248 -14.67 -19.45 -20.62
C ASP A 248 -15.26 -18.24 -19.87
N PRO A 249 -16.44 -18.36 -19.24
CA PRO A 249 -17.02 -17.28 -18.44
C PRO A 249 -16.11 -16.75 -17.32
N ALA A 250 -15.16 -17.56 -16.84
CA ALA A 250 -14.17 -17.17 -15.82
C ALA A 250 -13.02 -16.32 -16.39
N TRP A 251 -12.88 -16.19 -17.72
CA TRP A 251 -11.79 -15.46 -18.36
C TRP A 251 -11.78 -13.98 -18.02
N ALA A 252 -12.86 -13.24 -18.30
CA ALA A 252 -12.91 -11.81 -18.04
C ALA A 252 -12.69 -11.46 -16.55
N PRO A 253 -13.34 -12.16 -15.59
CA PRO A 253 -13.04 -12.00 -14.17
C PRO A 253 -11.57 -12.28 -13.79
N ALA A 254 -10.97 -13.32 -14.37
CA ALA A 254 -9.58 -13.68 -14.10
C ALA A 254 -8.60 -12.66 -14.68
N LEU A 255 -8.84 -12.20 -15.91
CA LEU A 255 -8.04 -11.16 -16.58
C LEU A 255 -8.04 -9.86 -15.80
N LEU A 256 -9.22 -9.39 -15.38
CA LEU A 256 -9.38 -8.20 -14.55
C LEU A 256 -8.65 -8.34 -13.20
N SER A 257 -8.66 -9.55 -12.64
CA SER A 257 -8.02 -9.82 -11.36
C SER A 257 -6.51 -9.96 -11.45
N ALA A 258 -6.01 -10.54 -12.55
CA ALA A 258 -4.58 -10.56 -12.85
C ALA A 258 -4.06 -9.12 -13.05
N ARG A 259 -4.80 -8.30 -13.80
CA ARG A 259 -4.55 -6.86 -13.95
C ARG A 259 -4.54 -6.13 -12.61
N ALA A 260 -5.48 -6.44 -11.71
CA ALA A 260 -5.54 -5.85 -10.38
C ALA A 260 -4.43 -6.38 -9.43
N ALA A 261 -4.02 -7.64 -9.55
CA ALA A 261 -2.93 -8.23 -8.77
C ALA A 261 -1.58 -7.61 -9.15
N ALA A 262 -1.36 -7.35 -10.44
CA ALA A 262 -0.18 -6.64 -10.94
C ALA A 262 -0.05 -5.21 -10.35
N LEU A 263 -1.13 -4.59 -9.87
CA LEU A 263 -1.07 -3.29 -9.16
C LEU A 263 -0.44 -3.36 -7.76
N ARG A 264 -0.34 -4.57 -7.17
CA ARG A 264 0.09 -4.77 -5.77
C ARG A 264 1.54 -5.25 -5.64
N ALA A 265 2.14 -5.73 -6.72
CA ALA A 265 3.52 -6.23 -6.81
C ALA A 265 4.49 -5.09 -7.14
#